data_AF-A0A959CIJ0-F1
#
_entry.id   AF-A0A959CIJ0-F1
#
_cell.length_a   1.000
_cell.length_b   1.000
_cell.length_c   1.000
_cell.angle_alpha   90.00
_cell.angle_beta   90.00
_cell.angle_gamma   90.00
#
_symmetry.space_group_name_H-M   'P 1'
#
loop_
_entity.id
_entity.type
_entity.pdbx_description
1 polymer ?
#
loop_
_entity_poly.entity_id
_entity_poly.type
_entity_poly.pdbx_seq_one_letter_code
_entity_poly.pdbx_strand_id
1 'polypeptide(L)' 'DLVDDMMVTTLASGETFSIDLDTTPPTIIAGGNTAQIIATDVQAVNGVIHAIDTVILPE' A
#
# COMPACT_ATOMS: atom_id res chain seq x y z
N ASP A 1 7.59 -6.40 3.76
CA ASP A 1 7.28 -5.77 5.05
C ASP A 1 7.01 -4.29 4.80
N LEU A 2 6.16 -3.67 5.62
CA LEU A 2 5.82 -2.25 5.49
C LEU A 2 6.73 -1.42 6.38
N VAL A 3 7.29 -0.36 5.83
CA VAL A 3 8.15 0.59 6.53
C VAL A 3 7.58 1.98 6.31
N ASP A 4 7.64 2.80 7.34
CA ASP A 4 7.15 4.18 7.28
C ASP A 4 7.93 4.99 6.23
N ASP A 5 7.23 5.88 5.53
CA ASP A 5 7.70 6.66 4.39
C ASP A 5 8.27 5.83 3.21
N MET A 6 8.04 4.51 3.19
CA MET A 6 8.54 3.66 2.12
C MET A 6 7.85 3.97 0.80
N MET A 7 8.65 4.33 -0.21
CA MET A 7 8.22 4.43 -1.60
C MET A 7 8.28 3.07 -2.29
N VAL A 8 7.15 2.64 -2.85
CA VAL A 8 7.02 1.35 -3.54
C VAL A 8 6.64 1.58 -4.99
N THR A 9 7.37 0.95 -5.92
CA THR A 9 7.04 0.97 -7.35
C THR A 9 6.03 -0.13 -7.67
N THR A 10 4.95 0.23 -8.34
CA THR A 10 3.92 -0.71 -8.81
C THR A 10 4.41 -1.44 -10.06
N LEU A 11 3.83 -2.61 -10.32
CA LEU A 11 4.10 -3.37 -11.54
C LEU A 11 3.52 -2.67 -12.79
N ALA A 12 2.44 -1.91 -12.63
CA ALA A 12 1.78 -1.19 -13.71
C ALA A 12 2.55 0.11 -14.00
N SER A 13 3.22 0.16 -15.16
CA SER A 13 3.83 1.38 -15.73
C SER A 13 4.87 2.11 -14.84
N GLY A 14 5.29 1.53 -13.71
CA GLY A 14 6.31 2.13 -12.84
C GLY A 14 5.79 3.27 -11.96
N GLU A 15 4.48 3.39 -11.77
CA GLU A 15 3.90 4.32 -10.79
C GLU A 15 4.38 3.99 -9.38
N THR A 16 4.28 4.95 -8.46
CA THR A 16 4.73 4.75 -7.09
C THR A 16 3.68 5.19 -6.07
N PHE A 17 3.69 4.53 -4.92
CA PHE A 17 2.93 4.95 -3.74
C PHE A 17 3.84 5.02 -2.51
N SER A 18 3.43 5.77 -1.50
CA SER A 18 4.07 5.81 -0.18
C SER A 18 3.22 5.11 0.88
N ILE A 19 3.88 4.67 1.95
CA ILE A 19 3.24 4.11 3.14
C ILE A 19 3.41 5.10 4.28
N ASP A 20 2.34 5.35 5.03
CA ASP A 20 2.31 6.16 6.24
C ASP A 20 1.84 5.27 7.40
N LEU A 21 2.74 5.03 8.36
CA LEU A 21 2.47 4.23 9.57
C LEU A 21 2.15 5.10 10.80
N ASP A 22 2.27 6.43 10.70
CA ASP A 22 1.93 7.39 11.75
C ASP A 22 0.40 7.59 11.88
N THR A 23 -0.34 7.23 10.84
CA THR A 23 -1.81 7.19 10.83
C THR A 23 -2.39 5.99 11.58
N THR A 24 -3.60 6.16 12.14
CA THR A 24 -4.34 5.07 12.80
C THR A 24 -5.76 4.96 12.21
N PRO A 25 -6.04 3.95 11.36
CA PRO A 25 -5.13 2.88 10.91
C PRO A 25 -4.05 3.39 9.92
N PRO A 26 -2.96 2.62 9.70
CA PRO A 26 -1.94 2.94 8.71
C PRO A 26 -2.51 3.11 7.30
N THR A 27 -1.87 3.93 6.47
CA THR A 27 -2.40 4.29 5.15
C THR A 27 -1.38 4.14 4.01
N ILE A 28 -1.91 4.01 2.79
CA ILE A 28 -1.16 4.09 1.53
C ILE A 28 -1.60 5.37 0.81
N ILE A 29 -0.65 6.13 0.26
CA ILE A 29 -0.89 7.35 -0.50
C ILE A 29 -0.36 7.18 -1.94
N ALA A 30 -1.24 7.33 -2.93
CA ALA A 30 -0.93 7.09 -4.34
C ALA A 30 -1.71 8.03 -5.26
N GLY A 31 -1.03 8.95 -5.97
CA GLY A 31 -1.68 9.83 -6.96
C GLY A 31 -2.88 10.62 -6.41
N GLY A 32 -2.80 11.09 -5.15
CA GLY A 32 -3.91 11.78 -4.49
C GLY A 32 -5.01 10.88 -3.90
N ASN A 33 -4.92 9.57 -4.07
CA ASN A 33 -5.74 8.59 -3.36
C ASN A 33 -5.11 8.22 -2.02
N THR A 34 -5.94 7.95 -1.02
CA THR A 34 -5.53 7.43 0.29
C THR A 34 -6.36 6.20 0.62
N ALA A 35 -5.71 5.10 0.98
CA ALA A 35 -6.36 3.85 1.37
C ALA A 35 -5.86 3.37 2.73
N GLN A 36 -6.76 2.87 3.57
CA GLN A 36 -6.40 2.33 4.87
C GLN A 36 -5.95 0.87 4.74
N ILE A 37 -4.91 0.49 5.46
CA ILE A 37 -4.44 -0.88 5.55
C ILE A 37 -5.26 -1.61 6.62
N ILE A 38 -5.98 -2.66 6.22
CA ILE A 38 -6.90 -3.41 7.08
C ILE A 38 -6.35 -4.78 7.51
N ALA A 39 -5.33 -5.30 6.81
CA ALA A 39 -4.60 -6.51 7.20
C ALA A 39 -3.19 -6.49 6.62
N THR A 40 -2.21 -7.01 7.37
CA THR A 40 -0.81 -7.14 6.95
C THR A 40 -0.35 -8.59 7.02
N ASP A 41 0.76 -8.90 6.34
CA ASP A 41 1.49 -10.17 6.48
C ASP A 41 0.71 -11.46 6.22
N VAL A 42 -0.31 -11.39 5.36
CA VAL A 42 -1.06 -12.58 4.95
C VAL A 42 -0.21 -13.39 3.98
N GLN A 43 0.27 -14.55 4.43
CA GLN A 43 1.16 -15.40 3.65
C GLN A 43 0.44 -16.07 2.47
N ALA A 44 1.04 -15.96 1.28
CA ALA A 44 0.65 -16.66 0.07
C ALA A 44 1.73 -17.65 -0.35
N VAL A 45 1.42 -18.53 -1.31
CA VAL A 45 2.37 -19.56 -1.79
C VAL A 45 3.67 -18.95 -2.35
N ASN A 46 3.59 -17.75 -2.90
CA ASN A 46 4.66 -17.08 -3.63
C ASN A 46 4.82 -15.60 -3.26
N GLY A 47 4.35 -15.19 -2.08
CA GLY A 47 4.42 -13.79 -1.66
C GLY A 47 3.63 -13.50 -0.40
N VAL A 48 3.37 -12.21 -0.17
CA VAL A 48 2.65 -11.69 1.00
C VAL A 48 1.60 -10.69 0.53
N ILE A 49 0.43 -10.71 1.17
CA ILE A 49 -0.68 -9.78 0.89
C ILE A 49 -0.82 -8.81 2.06
N HIS A 50 -1.00 -7.54 1.71
CA HIS A 50 -1.48 -6.48 2.59
C HIS A 50 -2.80 -5.98 2.02
N ALA A 51 -3.88 -6.06 2.79
CA ALA A 51 -5.22 -5.72 2.33
C ALA A 51 -5.55 -4.25 2.63
N ILE A 52 -6.22 -3.58 1.70
CA ILE A 52 -6.67 -2.20 1.82
C ILE A 52 -8.18 -2.08 1.64
N ASP A 53 -8.77 -0.99 2.16
CA ASP A 53 -10.22 -0.75 2.13
C ASP A 53 -10.72 -0.06 0.84
N THR A 54 -9.81 0.51 0.05
CA THR A 54 -10.14 1.38 -1.09
C THR A 54 -9.36 0.94 -2.33
N VAL A 55 -10.01 1.00 -3.50
CA VAL A 55 -9.35 0.75 -4.79
C VAL A 55 -8.55 1.99 -5.19
N ILE A 56 -7.25 1.82 -5.40
CA ILE A 56 -6.37 2.85 -5.97
C ILE A 56 -6.42 2.72 -7.49
N LEU A 57 -6.74 3.82 -8.18
CA LEU A 57 -6.78 3.88 -9.64
C LEU A 57 -5.44 4.43 -10.19
N PRO A 58 -4.93 3.90 -11.31
CA PRO A 58 -3.78 4.47 -12.03
C PRO A 58 -4.07 5.88 -12.55
N GLU A 59 -3.03 6.66 -12.84
CA GLU A 59 -3.16 7.96 -13.53
C GLU A 59 -3.04 7.86 -15.06
#